data_AF-A0A9Q5HQW6-F1
#
_entry.id   AF-A0A9Q5HQW6-F1
#
_cell.length_a   1.000
_cell.length_b   1.000
_cell.length_c   1.000
_cell.angle_alpha   90.00
_cell.angle_beta   90.00
_cell.angle_gamma   90.00
#
_symmetry.space_group_name_H-M   'P 1'
#
loop_
_entity.id
_entity.type
_entity.pdbx_description
1 polymer ?
#
loop_
_entity_poly.entity_id
_entity_poly.type
_entity_poly.pdbx_seq_one_letter_code
_entity_poly.pdbx_strand_id
1 'polypeptide(L)'
;MSVSFSHAILLLKPANLHDVHRFLPAVASATDRTTERLLIVIFSELFNKDSKLSYTGCWNDLQSILASVYVESTYVSHREDRVLMDVDVLLRGFDSEVLLDRNDRWEGIFRLDGDSTTYPLPQWTSALPVTSFKSSEQPPIEPPNDYIEASASHSSTFPVVALGGTFDHLHSGHKILLSMAAWIANEKVIIGVTGDKLLQNKSNKEVLESPEVRMGRVRRFMEFFKPGLVYDVVPIDDVYGPTAVDPNIQALVVSKETLAGASAIAKFRKEKNLPELECFVIDVISATSANLDAEDMEMLREAKMSSTFIREYIVSRGLKKNDE
;
A
#
# COMPACT_ATOMS: atom_id res chain seq x y z
N MET A 1 -31.24 -4.17 9.16
CA MET A 1 -30.19 -3.54 8.34
C MET A 1 -28.86 -3.97 8.92
N SER A 2 -27.94 -4.44 8.08
CA SER A 2 -26.54 -4.62 8.47
C SER A 2 -25.97 -3.28 8.95
N VAL A 3 -25.22 -3.27 10.05
CA VAL A 3 -24.54 -2.06 10.54
C VAL A 3 -23.50 -1.64 9.49
N SER A 4 -23.51 -0.35 9.14
CA SER A 4 -22.54 0.31 8.27
C SER A 4 -21.96 1.52 9.01
N PHE A 5 -20.70 1.83 8.74
CA PHE A 5 -19.93 2.91 9.35
C PHE A 5 -19.38 3.83 8.27
N SER A 6 -19.23 5.12 8.55
CA SER A 6 -18.51 6.02 7.66
C SER A 6 -17.01 5.76 7.69
N HIS A 7 -16.47 5.66 8.91
CA HIS A 7 -15.06 5.38 9.17
C HIS A 7 -14.94 4.13 10.02
N ALA A 8 -14.25 3.10 9.51
CA ALA A 8 -14.15 1.82 10.18
C ALA A 8 -12.72 1.25 10.17
N ILE A 9 -12.46 0.38 11.14
CA ILE A 9 -11.17 -0.32 11.27
C ILE A 9 -11.41 -1.83 11.16
N LEU A 10 -10.78 -2.49 10.20
CA LEU A 10 -10.73 -3.96 10.13
C LEU A 10 -9.43 -4.46 10.74
N LEU A 11 -9.53 -5.32 11.75
CA LEU A 11 -8.39 -5.95 12.42
C LEU A 11 -8.25 -7.39 11.96
N LEU A 12 -7.06 -7.74 11.47
CA LEU A 12 -6.73 -9.07 10.95
C LEU A 12 -5.47 -9.59 11.62
N LYS A 13 -5.44 -10.89 11.91
CA LYS A 13 -4.25 -11.61 12.39
C LYS A 13 -4.11 -12.92 11.61
N PRO A 14 -3.49 -12.90 10.42
CA PRO A 14 -3.24 -14.14 9.69
C PRO A 14 -2.20 -14.99 10.43
N ALA A 15 -2.29 -16.31 10.27
CA ALA A 15 -1.34 -17.23 10.89
C ALA A 15 0.06 -17.13 10.25
N ASN A 16 0.11 -16.80 8.96
CA ASN A 16 1.34 -16.58 8.18
C ASN A 16 1.05 -15.65 6.99
N LEU A 17 2.07 -15.36 6.16
CA LEU A 17 1.94 -14.43 5.04
C LEU A 17 1.20 -15.00 3.80
N HIS A 18 0.94 -16.31 3.74
CA HIS A 18 0.19 -16.96 2.64
C HIS A 18 -1.30 -17.12 2.91
N ASP A 19 -1.74 -16.89 4.14
CA ASP A 19 -3.13 -17.05 4.57
C ASP A 19 -4.07 -15.93 4.10
N VAL A 20 -3.66 -15.12 3.12
CA VAL A 20 -4.43 -13.96 2.62
C VAL A 20 -5.85 -14.33 2.23
N HIS A 21 -6.00 -15.45 1.51
CA HIS A 21 -7.28 -15.98 1.04
C HIS A 21 -8.30 -16.22 2.16
N ARG A 22 -7.85 -16.47 3.41
CA ARG A 22 -8.74 -16.79 4.53
C ARG A 22 -9.51 -15.58 5.04
N PHE A 23 -8.94 -14.39 4.90
CA PHE A 23 -9.51 -13.15 5.39
C PHE A 23 -10.01 -12.19 4.31
N LEU A 24 -9.82 -12.49 3.02
CA LEU A 24 -10.40 -11.70 1.93
C LEU A 24 -11.93 -11.53 2.03
N PRO A 25 -12.74 -12.54 2.41
CA PRO A 25 -14.18 -12.34 2.62
C PRO A 25 -14.51 -11.28 3.70
N ALA A 26 -13.64 -11.13 4.70
CA ALA A 26 -13.79 -10.10 5.72
C ALA A 26 -13.35 -8.72 5.21
N VAL A 27 -12.33 -8.64 4.34
CA VAL A 27 -11.98 -7.41 3.62
C VAL A 27 -13.15 -6.95 2.76
N ALA A 28 -13.77 -7.86 2.01
CA ALA A 28 -14.96 -7.59 1.21
C ALA A 28 -16.11 -7.07 2.07
N SER A 29 -16.43 -7.78 3.16
CA SER A 29 -17.53 -7.43 4.07
C SER A 29 -17.30 -6.10 4.80
N ALA A 30 -16.06 -5.81 5.20
CA ALA A 30 -15.70 -4.53 5.82
C ALA A 30 -15.82 -3.37 4.82
N THR A 31 -15.35 -3.58 3.58
CA THR A 31 -15.42 -2.58 2.52
C THR A 31 -16.87 -2.29 2.11
N ASP A 32 -17.69 -3.33 1.99
CA ASP A 32 -19.13 -3.21 1.71
C ASP A 32 -19.85 -2.37 2.77
N ARG A 33 -19.45 -2.51 4.04
CA ARG A 33 -20.06 -1.85 5.19
C ARG A 33 -19.42 -0.51 5.57
N THR A 34 -18.46 -0.04 4.80
CA THR A 34 -17.77 1.24 5.06
C THR A 34 -18.00 2.20 3.90
N THR A 35 -18.36 3.46 4.20
CA THR A 35 -18.74 4.42 3.14
C THR A 35 -17.65 5.43 2.78
N GLU A 36 -16.80 5.84 3.70
CA GLU A 36 -15.80 6.91 3.45
C GLU A 36 -14.37 6.44 3.65
N ARG A 37 -14.04 5.83 4.81
CA ARG A 37 -12.66 5.43 5.12
C ARG A 37 -12.58 4.09 5.82
N LEU A 38 -11.82 3.16 5.25
CA LEU A 38 -11.52 1.86 5.84
C LEU A 38 -10.03 1.74 6.12
N LEU A 39 -9.69 1.57 7.39
CA LEU A 39 -8.34 1.17 7.79
C LEU A 39 -8.29 -0.34 7.99
N ILE A 40 -7.45 -1.04 7.25
CA ILE A 40 -7.20 -2.46 7.42
C ILE A 40 -5.85 -2.62 8.11
N VAL A 41 -5.83 -3.19 9.32
CA VAL A 41 -4.59 -3.45 10.06
C VAL A 41 -4.33 -4.95 10.10
N ILE A 42 -3.23 -5.37 9.48
CA ILE A 42 -2.76 -6.74 9.46
C ILE A 42 -1.68 -6.88 10.54
N PHE A 43 -2.03 -7.60 11.60
CA PHE A 43 -1.13 -7.88 12.71
C PHE A 43 -0.39 -9.20 12.55
N SER A 44 0.91 -9.18 12.80
CA SER A 44 1.74 -10.39 12.86
C SER A 44 2.97 -10.14 13.73
N GLU A 45 3.39 -11.16 14.48
CA GLU A 45 4.66 -11.13 15.22
C GLU A 45 5.87 -10.98 14.27
N LEU A 46 5.71 -11.36 12.99
CA LEU A 46 6.73 -11.15 11.96
C LEU A 46 7.05 -9.67 11.72
N PHE A 47 6.14 -8.76 12.12
CA PHE A 47 6.28 -7.31 11.96
C PHE A 47 6.80 -6.61 13.23
N ASN A 48 7.12 -7.35 14.29
CA ASN A 48 7.76 -6.80 15.48
C ASN A 48 9.18 -6.28 15.14
N LYS A 49 9.67 -5.30 15.90
CA LYS A 49 11.00 -4.69 15.69
C LYS A 49 12.16 -5.67 15.85
N ASP A 50 12.00 -6.69 16.68
CA ASP A 50 13.02 -7.72 16.98
C ASP A 50 12.88 -8.98 16.11
N SER A 51 11.96 -8.96 15.15
CA SER A 51 11.77 -10.02 14.16
C SER A 51 13.05 -10.29 13.36
N LYS A 52 13.37 -11.57 13.15
CA LYS A 52 14.48 -12.03 12.31
C LYS A 52 14.11 -12.15 10.82
N LEU A 53 12.99 -11.55 10.42
CA LEU A 53 12.48 -11.64 9.06
C LEU A 53 13.47 -11.06 8.04
N SER A 54 13.67 -11.78 6.94
CA SER A 54 14.30 -11.21 5.75
C SER A 54 13.27 -10.35 5.01
N TYR A 55 13.36 -9.02 5.10
CA TYR A 55 12.37 -8.11 4.49
C TYR A 55 12.40 -8.22 2.96
N THR A 56 13.58 -8.27 2.36
CA THR A 56 13.76 -8.57 0.93
C THR A 56 13.40 -10.02 0.59
N GLY A 57 13.66 -10.98 1.48
CA GLY A 57 13.28 -12.38 1.29
C GLY A 57 11.77 -12.59 1.20
N CYS A 58 11.00 -11.84 1.99
CA CYS A 58 9.53 -11.89 2.00
C CYS A 58 8.88 -10.90 1.03
N TRP A 59 9.66 -10.32 0.10
CA TRP A 59 9.20 -9.29 -0.83
C TRP A 59 7.94 -9.72 -1.60
N ASN A 60 7.95 -10.93 -2.15
CA ASN A 60 6.84 -11.44 -2.96
C ASN A 60 5.61 -11.75 -2.11
N ASP A 61 5.79 -12.31 -0.91
CA ASP A 61 4.68 -12.66 -0.03
C ASP A 61 3.96 -11.40 0.46
N LEU A 62 4.73 -10.40 0.89
CA LEU A 62 4.14 -9.16 1.34
C LEU A 62 3.46 -8.40 0.20
N GLN A 63 4.10 -8.37 -0.97
CA GLN A 63 3.49 -7.79 -2.15
C GLN A 63 2.16 -8.48 -2.49
N SER A 64 2.09 -9.81 -2.35
CA SER A 64 0.88 -10.59 -2.61
C SER A 64 -0.23 -10.26 -1.62
N ILE A 65 0.07 -10.18 -0.32
CA ILE A 65 -0.91 -9.76 0.68
C ILE A 65 -1.47 -8.37 0.37
N LEU A 66 -0.58 -7.39 0.18
CA LEU A 66 -1.01 -6.01 -0.08
C LEU A 66 -1.83 -5.94 -1.38
N ALA A 67 -1.36 -6.59 -2.44
CA ALA A 67 -2.09 -6.63 -3.71
C ALA A 67 -3.48 -7.24 -3.54
N SER A 68 -3.61 -8.42 -2.93
CA SER A 68 -4.92 -9.06 -2.74
C SER A 68 -5.88 -8.23 -1.90
N VAL A 69 -5.42 -7.63 -0.80
CA VAL A 69 -6.28 -6.79 0.07
C VAL A 69 -6.73 -5.52 -0.65
N TYR A 70 -5.82 -4.85 -1.34
CA TYR A 70 -6.17 -3.65 -2.09
C TYR A 70 -7.04 -3.96 -3.31
N VAL A 71 -6.82 -5.08 -4.00
CA VAL A 71 -7.67 -5.50 -5.13
C VAL A 71 -9.09 -5.80 -4.65
N GLU A 72 -9.24 -6.59 -3.59
CA GLU A 72 -10.55 -6.96 -3.03
C GLU A 72 -11.34 -5.72 -2.59
N SER A 73 -10.70 -4.83 -1.81
CA SER A 73 -11.33 -3.59 -1.36
C SER A 73 -11.64 -2.64 -2.52
N THR A 74 -10.75 -2.51 -3.51
CA THR A 74 -11.02 -1.70 -4.70
C THR A 74 -12.22 -2.23 -5.47
N TYR A 75 -12.27 -3.54 -5.73
CA TYR A 75 -13.37 -4.19 -6.44
C TYR A 75 -14.71 -3.95 -5.74
N VAL A 76 -14.79 -4.19 -4.43
CA VAL A 76 -16.02 -3.98 -3.66
C VAL A 76 -16.42 -2.51 -3.64
N SER A 77 -15.49 -1.59 -3.42
CA SER A 77 -15.79 -0.15 -3.43
C SER A 77 -16.33 0.32 -4.79
N HIS A 78 -15.82 -0.23 -5.90
CA HIS A 78 -16.30 0.06 -7.25
C HIS A 78 -17.72 -0.42 -7.48
N ARG A 79 -18.00 -1.68 -7.13
CA ARG A 79 -19.33 -2.27 -7.27
C ARG A 79 -20.39 -1.45 -6.56
N GLU A 80 -20.03 -0.87 -5.42
CA GLU A 80 -20.90 -0.02 -4.63
C GLU A 80 -20.82 1.48 -4.95
N ASP A 81 -20.19 1.86 -6.07
CA ASP A 81 -20.06 3.25 -6.54
C ASP A 81 -19.36 4.19 -5.55
N ARG A 82 -18.37 3.67 -4.81
CA ARG A 82 -17.54 4.38 -3.82
C ARG A 82 -16.07 4.45 -4.23
N VAL A 83 -15.81 4.83 -5.47
CA VAL A 83 -14.46 4.90 -6.07
C VAL A 83 -13.48 5.79 -5.28
N LEU A 84 -13.99 6.81 -4.58
CA LEU A 84 -13.19 7.74 -3.78
C LEU A 84 -13.06 7.34 -2.30
N MET A 85 -13.59 6.17 -1.90
CA MET A 85 -13.43 5.65 -0.56
C MET A 85 -11.94 5.43 -0.25
N ASP A 86 -11.49 5.96 0.88
CA ASP A 86 -10.09 5.87 1.26
C ASP A 86 -9.82 4.56 2.01
N VAL A 87 -9.00 3.69 1.40
CA VAL A 87 -8.60 2.43 2.01
C VAL A 87 -7.10 2.47 2.31
N ASP A 88 -6.73 2.35 3.58
CA ASP A 88 -5.34 2.23 4.02
C ASP A 88 -5.09 0.83 4.58
N VAL A 89 -3.95 0.22 4.23
CA VAL A 89 -3.51 -1.06 4.79
C VAL A 89 -2.23 -0.85 5.60
N LEU A 90 -2.27 -1.20 6.88
CA LEU A 90 -1.12 -1.15 7.80
C LEU A 90 -0.63 -2.55 8.15
N LEU A 91 0.68 -2.70 8.26
CA LEU A 91 1.35 -3.90 8.77
C LEU A 91 1.90 -3.60 10.16
N ARG A 92 1.49 -4.36 11.18
CA ARG A 92 1.84 -4.04 12.57
C ARG A 92 2.26 -5.26 13.38
N GLY A 93 3.32 -5.08 14.16
CA GLY A 93 3.67 -5.96 15.25
C GLY A 93 2.71 -5.82 16.43
N PHE A 94 2.86 -6.69 17.43
CA PHE A 94 2.17 -6.58 18.71
C PHE A 94 2.98 -5.76 19.74
N ASP A 95 4.17 -5.30 19.36
CA ASP A 95 5.15 -4.58 20.17
C ASP A 95 5.00 -3.06 20.15
N SER A 96 4.04 -2.53 19.39
CA SER A 96 3.75 -1.10 19.31
C SER A 96 2.26 -0.83 19.12
N GLU A 97 1.76 0.22 19.77
CA GLU A 97 0.40 0.72 19.54
C GLU A 97 0.25 1.29 18.13
N VAL A 98 -0.92 1.07 17.52
CA VAL A 98 -1.30 1.71 16.25
C VAL A 98 -1.68 3.16 16.52
N LEU A 99 -1.00 4.09 15.85
CA LEU A 99 -1.29 5.52 15.97
C LEU A 99 -2.56 5.87 15.19
N LEU A 100 -3.69 5.99 15.88
CA LEU A 100 -4.97 6.41 15.30
C LEU A 100 -5.31 7.83 15.74
N ASP A 101 -5.61 8.70 14.78
CA ASP A 101 -6.13 10.04 15.11
C ASP A 101 -7.61 9.94 15.50
N ARG A 102 -7.96 10.50 16.66
CA ARG A 102 -9.34 10.57 17.13
C ARG A 102 -10.20 11.53 16.28
N ASN A 103 -9.57 12.47 15.58
CA ASN A 103 -10.24 13.42 14.69
C ASN A 103 -10.76 12.77 13.40
N ASP A 104 -10.30 11.55 13.08
CA ASP A 104 -10.76 10.76 11.94
C ASP A 104 -12.16 10.13 12.16
N ARG A 105 -12.80 10.38 13.31
CA ARG A 105 -14.18 10.00 13.62
C ARG A 105 -14.49 8.51 13.42
N TRP A 106 -13.57 7.62 13.77
CA TRP A 106 -13.79 6.17 13.75
C TRP A 106 -15.08 5.78 14.47
N GLU A 107 -15.94 5.03 13.78
CA GLU A 107 -17.30 4.70 14.26
C GLU A 107 -17.45 3.23 14.65
N GLY A 108 -16.55 2.34 14.20
CA GLY A 108 -16.65 0.93 14.49
C GLY A 108 -15.43 0.11 14.12
N ILE A 109 -15.38 -1.10 14.68
CA ILE A 109 -14.32 -2.07 14.46
C ILE A 109 -14.92 -3.35 13.86
N PHE A 110 -14.26 -3.87 12.83
CA PHE A 110 -14.50 -5.17 12.25
C PHE A 110 -13.44 -6.18 12.68
N ARG A 111 -13.86 -7.41 12.96
CA ARG A 111 -12.99 -8.54 13.33
C ARG A 111 -13.46 -9.83 12.68
N LEU A 112 -12.63 -10.87 12.77
CA LEU A 112 -13.06 -12.23 12.44
C LEU A 112 -13.81 -12.89 13.61
N ASP A 113 -14.79 -13.73 13.30
CA ASP A 113 -15.51 -14.54 14.27
C ASP A 113 -14.53 -15.45 15.04
N GLY A 114 -14.65 -15.47 16.36
CA GLY A 114 -13.78 -16.25 17.24
C GLY A 114 -12.41 -15.61 17.52
N ASP A 115 -12.09 -14.48 16.89
CA ASP A 115 -10.88 -13.73 17.21
C ASP A 115 -10.98 -13.07 18.61
N SER A 116 -10.19 -13.60 19.54
CA SER A 116 -10.07 -13.11 20.92
C SER A 116 -8.77 -12.34 21.17
N THR A 117 -8.03 -12.01 20.10
CA THR A 117 -6.74 -11.29 20.20
C THR A 117 -6.93 -9.92 20.85
N THR A 118 -6.01 -9.55 21.75
CA THR A 118 -5.89 -8.17 22.21
C THR A 118 -4.96 -7.42 21.27
N TYR A 119 -5.50 -6.51 20.47
CA TYR A 119 -4.71 -5.69 19.56
C TYR A 119 -4.19 -4.43 20.27
N PRO A 120 -2.95 -4.00 20.01
CA PRO A 120 -2.38 -2.79 20.60
C PRO A 120 -2.99 -1.55 19.91
N LEU A 121 -4.20 -1.19 20.31
CA LEU A 121 -4.93 -0.01 19.86
C LEU A 121 -5.09 1.00 21.01
N PRO A 122 -5.23 2.31 20.70
CA PRO A 122 -5.49 3.33 21.69
C PRO A 122 -6.70 2.98 22.57
N GLN A 123 -6.60 3.20 23.87
CA GLN A 123 -7.62 2.78 24.85
C GLN A 123 -9.05 3.22 24.49
N TRP A 124 -9.22 4.41 23.90
CA TRP A 124 -10.52 4.95 23.53
C TRP A 124 -11.27 4.10 22.48
N THR A 125 -10.55 3.30 21.69
CA THR A 125 -11.13 2.39 20.69
C THR A 125 -11.97 1.28 21.32
N SER A 126 -11.76 0.96 22.61
CA SER A 126 -12.57 -0.01 23.35
C SER A 126 -14.05 0.39 23.49
N ALA A 127 -14.38 1.66 23.28
CA ALA A 127 -15.75 2.15 23.28
C ALA A 127 -16.46 2.00 21.91
N LEU A 128 -15.73 1.64 20.84
CA LEU A 128 -16.30 1.48 19.52
C LEU A 128 -17.11 0.18 19.42
N PRO A 129 -18.25 0.17 18.71
CA PRO A 129 -18.98 -1.05 18.42
C PRO A 129 -18.12 -2.01 17.58
N VAL A 130 -18.17 -3.30 17.93
CA VAL A 130 -17.46 -4.37 17.23
C VAL A 130 -18.45 -5.21 16.44
N THR A 131 -18.17 -5.44 15.17
CA THR A 131 -18.90 -6.36 14.29
C THR A 131 -17.95 -7.45 13.80
N SER A 132 -18.38 -8.71 13.87
CA SER A 132 -17.56 -9.85 13.46
C SER A 132 -18.01 -10.46 12.14
N PHE A 133 -17.05 -10.99 11.38
CA PHE A 133 -17.27 -11.66 10.10
C PHE A 133 -16.71 -13.09 10.12
N LYS A 134 -17.37 -13.99 9.40
CA LYS A 134 -16.85 -15.35 9.22
C LYS A 134 -15.56 -15.32 8.41
N SER A 135 -14.58 -16.11 8.86
CA SER A 135 -13.41 -16.46 8.04
C SER A 135 -13.79 -17.48 6.97
N SER A 136 -12.99 -17.59 5.91
CA SER A 136 -13.03 -18.77 5.03
C SER A 136 -12.79 -20.05 5.84
N GLU A 137 -13.50 -21.12 5.51
CA GLU A 137 -13.34 -22.46 6.11
C GLU A 137 -12.13 -23.22 5.52
N GLN A 138 -11.44 -22.66 4.53
CA GLN A 138 -10.24 -23.26 3.97
C GLN A 138 -9.11 -23.35 5.03
N PRO A 139 -8.35 -24.48 5.04
CA PRO A 139 -7.26 -24.67 5.99
C PRO A 139 -6.13 -23.66 5.76
N PRO A 140 -5.34 -23.33 6.81
CA PRO A 140 -4.12 -22.55 6.64
C PRO A 140 -3.19 -23.19 5.61
N ILE A 141 -2.52 -22.38 4.81
CA ILE A 141 -1.43 -22.85 3.94
C ILE A 141 -0.17 -22.95 4.80
N GLU A 142 0.50 -24.10 4.80
CA GLU A 142 1.77 -24.22 5.52
C GLU A 142 2.83 -23.29 4.90
N PRO A 143 3.57 -22.54 5.74
CA PRO A 143 4.62 -21.67 5.25
C PRO A 143 5.76 -22.49 4.61
N PRO A 144 6.35 -22.10 3.47
CA PRO A 144 7.63 -22.62 3.02
C PRO A 144 8.69 -22.40 4.10
N ASN A 145 9.62 -23.35 4.24
CA ASN A 145 10.64 -23.34 5.31
C ASN A 145 11.61 -22.13 5.27
N ASP A 146 11.61 -21.35 4.20
CA ASP A 146 12.69 -20.41 3.87
C ASP A 146 12.49 -18.99 4.43
N TYR A 147 11.39 -18.71 5.15
CA TYR A 147 11.08 -17.36 5.68
C TYR A 147 12.12 -16.75 6.62
N ILE A 148 12.93 -17.59 7.26
CA ILE A 148 13.82 -17.22 8.35
C ILE A 148 15.29 -17.12 7.87
N GLU A 149 15.60 -17.64 6.69
CA GLU A 149 16.96 -17.60 6.14
C GLU A 149 17.07 -16.54 5.05
N ALA A 150 17.72 -15.42 5.36
CA ALA A 150 18.19 -14.50 4.33
C ALA A 150 19.07 -15.29 3.35
N SER A 151 18.73 -15.29 2.06
CA SER A 151 19.69 -15.78 1.07
C SER A 151 20.96 -14.93 1.23
N ALA A 152 22.11 -15.58 1.33
CA ALA A 152 23.39 -14.91 1.58
C ALA A 152 23.80 -13.90 0.49
N SER A 153 22.97 -13.70 -0.54
CA SER A 153 23.22 -12.84 -1.69
C SER A 153 22.64 -11.42 -1.58
N HIS A 154 21.67 -11.15 -0.69
CA HIS A 154 21.04 -9.82 -0.59
C HIS A 154 20.89 -9.33 0.86
N SER A 155 21.01 -8.02 1.04
CA SER A 155 20.73 -7.39 2.34
C SER A 155 19.23 -7.49 2.65
N SER A 156 18.87 -7.74 3.91
CA SER A 156 17.46 -7.80 4.33
C SER A 156 16.77 -6.44 4.16
N THR A 157 17.47 -5.33 4.39
CA THR A 157 16.97 -3.96 4.24
C THR A 157 18.07 -3.04 3.70
N PHE A 158 17.69 -1.83 3.29
CA PHE A 158 18.58 -0.79 2.79
C PHE A 158 18.43 0.50 3.62
N PRO A 159 19.53 1.24 3.88
CA PRO A 159 19.47 2.56 4.50
C PRO A 159 18.58 3.53 3.74
N VAL A 160 18.81 3.71 2.45
CA VAL A 160 18.12 4.68 1.61
C VAL A 160 17.52 3.99 0.39
N VAL A 161 16.20 4.05 0.32
CA VAL A 161 15.40 3.51 -0.79
C VAL A 161 14.77 4.67 -1.56
N ALA A 162 14.80 4.62 -2.89
CA ALA A 162 14.16 5.61 -3.74
C ALA A 162 12.97 5.00 -4.50
N LEU A 163 11.96 5.82 -4.76
CA LEU A 163 10.92 5.54 -5.75
C LEU A 163 10.46 6.85 -6.41
N GLY A 164 9.72 6.75 -7.51
CA GLY A 164 9.15 7.91 -8.19
C GLY A 164 7.79 7.60 -8.80
N GLY A 165 6.95 8.63 -8.92
CA GLY A 165 5.61 8.49 -9.47
C GLY A 165 4.88 9.83 -9.54
N THR A 166 3.72 9.84 -10.20
CA THR A 166 2.86 11.02 -10.14
C THR A 166 2.11 11.11 -8.81
N PHE A 167 1.64 9.98 -8.28
CA PHE A 167 0.83 9.94 -7.05
C PHE A 167 -0.42 10.83 -7.10
N ASP A 168 -1.02 10.96 -8.29
CA ASP A 168 -2.30 11.66 -8.47
C ASP A 168 -3.45 10.78 -8.02
N HIS A 169 -4.32 11.34 -7.18
CA HIS A 169 -5.40 10.64 -6.48
C HIS A 169 -4.88 9.35 -5.86
N LEU A 170 -4.12 9.48 -4.77
CA LEU A 170 -3.36 8.41 -4.13
C LEU A 170 -4.16 7.11 -3.92
N HIS A 171 -4.10 6.21 -4.90
CA HIS A 171 -4.88 4.98 -4.97
C HIS A 171 -4.09 3.72 -4.58
N SER A 172 -4.75 2.57 -4.58
CA SER A 172 -4.20 1.26 -4.20
C SER A 172 -2.82 0.96 -4.82
N GLY A 173 -2.68 1.08 -6.14
CA GLY A 173 -1.40 0.87 -6.83
C GLY A 173 -0.25 1.73 -6.28
N HIS A 174 -0.50 3.01 -6.00
CA HIS A 174 0.49 3.88 -5.37
C HIS A 174 0.80 3.45 -3.93
N LYS A 175 -0.23 3.11 -3.15
CA LYS A 175 -0.08 2.67 -1.75
C LYS A 175 0.73 1.38 -1.64
N ILE A 176 0.57 0.43 -2.58
CA ILE A 176 1.41 -0.78 -2.66
C ILE A 176 2.87 -0.38 -2.91
N LEU A 177 3.15 0.43 -3.93
CA LEU A 177 4.51 0.89 -4.27
C LEU A 177 5.20 1.57 -3.08
N LEU A 178 4.50 2.49 -2.43
CA LEU A 178 4.96 3.23 -1.26
C LEU A 178 5.21 2.32 -0.04
N SER A 179 4.27 1.42 0.25
CA SER A 179 4.35 0.46 1.35
C SER A 179 5.56 -0.47 1.19
N MET A 180 5.77 -0.98 -0.02
CA MET A 180 6.86 -1.91 -0.32
C MET A 180 8.24 -1.22 -0.28
N ALA A 181 8.34 0.06 -0.65
CA ALA A 181 9.58 0.81 -0.45
C ALA A 181 9.88 1.08 1.02
N ALA A 182 8.87 1.46 1.81
CA ALA A 182 9.02 1.62 3.26
C ALA A 182 9.36 0.28 3.95
N TRP A 183 8.87 -0.83 3.41
CA TRP A 183 9.13 -2.17 3.93
C TRP A 183 10.62 -2.49 3.95
N ILE A 184 11.32 -2.29 2.83
CA ILE A 184 12.75 -2.60 2.69
C ILE A 184 13.68 -1.46 3.15
N ALA A 185 13.14 -0.31 3.55
CA ALA A 185 13.92 0.82 4.06
C ALA A 185 14.07 0.78 5.59
N ASN A 186 15.25 1.18 6.10
CA ASN A 186 15.51 1.26 7.54
C ASN A 186 15.99 2.64 8.05
N GLU A 187 16.44 3.56 7.20
CA GLU A 187 16.74 4.96 7.60
C GLU A 187 15.85 5.97 6.87
N LYS A 188 15.75 5.87 5.54
CA LYS A 188 15.11 6.89 4.70
C LYS A 188 14.45 6.32 3.45
N VAL A 189 13.31 6.92 3.07
CA VAL A 189 12.75 6.80 1.72
C VAL A 189 12.73 8.15 1.02
N ILE A 190 13.29 8.20 -0.19
CA ILE A 190 13.22 9.36 -1.09
C ILE A 190 12.10 9.10 -2.10
N ILE A 191 11.11 9.99 -2.15
CA ILE A 191 9.96 9.88 -3.04
C ILE A 191 9.94 11.04 -4.02
N GLY A 192 10.23 10.75 -5.29
CA GLY A 192 10.13 11.70 -6.38
C GLY A 192 8.69 11.85 -6.89
N VAL A 193 8.08 13.01 -6.67
CA VAL A 193 6.71 13.32 -7.11
C VAL A 193 6.76 14.15 -8.39
N THR A 194 6.23 13.64 -9.50
CA THR A 194 6.36 14.35 -10.79
C THR A 194 5.74 15.75 -10.77
N GLY A 195 6.50 16.76 -11.19
CA GLY A 195 6.04 18.13 -11.41
C GLY A 195 5.30 18.30 -12.74
N ASP A 196 4.79 19.52 -12.98
CA ASP A 196 3.90 19.83 -14.10
C ASP A 196 4.51 19.54 -15.48
N LYS A 197 5.84 19.63 -15.61
CA LYS A 197 6.56 19.35 -16.87
C LYS A 197 6.34 17.92 -17.36
N LEU A 198 6.21 16.96 -16.45
CA LEU A 198 5.97 15.55 -16.78
C LEU A 198 4.47 15.22 -16.92
N LEU A 199 3.58 16.19 -16.68
CA LEU A 199 2.12 16.00 -16.66
C LEU A 199 1.39 16.64 -17.85
N GLN A 200 2.13 17.21 -18.81
CA GLN A 200 1.58 18.00 -19.91
C GLN A 200 0.61 17.25 -20.83
N ASN A 201 0.64 15.92 -20.88
CA ASN A 201 -0.21 15.12 -21.78
C ASN A 201 -1.35 14.36 -21.06
N LYS A 202 -1.59 14.63 -19.77
CA LYS A 202 -2.64 13.92 -19.04
C LYS A 202 -4.04 14.43 -19.40
N SER A 203 -5.02 13.53 -19.53
CA SER A 203 -6.46 13.83 -19.70
C SER A 203 -7.08 14.45 -18.44
N ASN A 204 -8.21 15.13 -18.55
CA ASN A 204 -8.98 15.68 -17.41
C ASN A 204 -8.12 16.45 -16.39
N LYS A 205 -7.33 17.42 -16.87
CA LYS A 205 -6.35 18.15 -16.04
C LYS A 205 -7.01 19.02 -14.97
N GLU A 206 -8.24 19.42 -15.18
CA GLU A 206 -9.04 20.22 -14.25
C GLU A 206 -9.29 19.53 -12.91
N VAL A 207 -9.25 18.20 -12.88
CA VAL A 207 -9.36 17.38 -11.66
C VAL A 207 -8.02 16.76 -11.24
N LEU A 208 -6.91 17.18 -11.86
CA LEU A 208 -5.57 16.77 -11.44
C LEU A 208 -5.20 17.47 -10.12
N GLU A 209 -4.63 16.71 -9.19
CA GLU A 209 -4.15 17.26 -7.93
C GLU A 209 -2.89 18.10 -8.12
N SER A 210 -2.78 19.20 -7.36
CA SER A 210 -1.58 20.02 -7.39
C SER A 210 -0.38 19.23 -6.84
N PRO A 211 0.86 19.60 -7.20
CA PRO A 211 2.06 19.00 -6.60
C PRO A 211 2.03 18.99 -5.07
N GLU A 212 1.56 20.07 -4.44
CA GLU A 212 1.50 20.22 -2.97
C GLU A 212 0.53 19.22 -2.35
N VAL A 213 -0.66 19.04 -2.95
CA VAL A 213 -1.66 18.06 -2.49
C VAL A 213 -1.09 16.64 -2.60
N ARG A 214 -0.51 16.29 -3.75
CA ARG A 214 0.08 14.97 -3.98
C ARG A 214 1.21 14.67 -3.01
N MET A 215 2.14 15.61 -2.84
CA MET A 215 3.25 15.48 -1.89
C MET A 215 2.76 15.37 -0.44
N GLY A 216 1.74 16.14 -0.07
CA GLY A 216 1.12 16.09 1.26
C GLY A 216 0.46 14.75 1.55
N ARG A 217 -0.30 14.21 0.58
CA ARG A 217 -0.96 12.89 0.68
C ARG A 217 0.06 11.76 0.78
N VAL A 218 1.11 11.80 -0.05
CA VAL A 218 2.23 10.84 0.02
C VAL A 218 2.90 10.89 1.40
N ARG A 219 3.26 12.08 1.88
CA ARG A 219 3.91 12.23 3.19
C ARG A 219 3.05 11.68 4.32
N ARG A 220 1.78 12.06 4.37
CA ARG A 220 0.82 11.59 5.37
C ARG A 220 0.69 10.07 5.35
N PHE A 221 0.55 9.47 4.18
CA PHE A 221 0.46 8.02 4.03
C PHE A 221 1.73 7.32 4.52
N MET A 222 2.91 7.82 4.15
CA MET A 222 4.18 7.21 4.54
C MET A 222 4.40 7.27 6.06
N GLU A 223 4.18 8.44 6.67
CA GLU A 223 4.27 8.64 8.13
C GLU A 223 3.28 7.77 8.90
N PHE A 224 2.07 7.57 8.33
CA PHE A 224 1.08 6.66 8.88
C PHE A 224 1.46 5.19 8.69
N PHE A 225 2.01 4.82 7.53
CA PHE A 225 2.38 3.44 7.21
C PHE A 225 3.54 2.94 8.05
N LYS A 226 4.65 3.69 8.16
CA LYS A 226 5.83 3.29 8.92
C LYS A 226 6.41 4.47 9.71
N PRO A 227 5.84 4.80 10.87
CA PRO A 227 6.34 5.90 11.69
C PRO A 227 7.79 5.64 12.15
N GLY A 228 8.58 6.71 12.21
CA GLY A 228 9.98 6.67 12.64
C GLY A 228 11.03 6.57 11.52
N LEU A 229 10.60 6.49 10.26
CA LEU A 229 11.48 6.58 9.09
C LEU A 229 11.54 8.02 8.55
N VAL A 230 12.66 8.40 7.92
CA VAL A 230 12.78 9.72 7.27
C VAL A 230 12.15 9.68 5.88
N TYR A 231 11.30 10.67 5.57
CA TYR A 231 10.64 10.81 4.27
C TYR A 231 11.00 12.10 3.55
N ASP A 232 11.80 11.94 2.49
CA ASP A 232 12.19 13.03 1.58
C ASP A 232 11.26 12.99 0.35
N VAL A 233 10.09 13.62 0.49
CA VAL A 233 9.13 13.80 -0.61
C VAL A 233 9.53 15.05 -1.39
N VAL A 234 9.98 14.89 -2.63
CA VAL A 234 10.56 15.96 -3.45
C VAL A 234 9.92 16.04 -4.83
N PRO A 235 9.73 17.24 -5.41
CA PRO A 235 9.26 17.35 -6.78
C PRO A 235 10.36 16.90 -7.76
N ILE A 236 9.98 16.20 -8.83
CA ILE A 236 10.89 15.81 -9.92
C ILE A 236 10.38 16.31 -11.27
N ASP A 237 11.30 16.90 -12.05
CA ASP A 237 11.02 17.43 -13.39
C ASP A 237 11.55 16.51 -14.52
N ASP A 238 12.26 15.43 -14.15
CA ASP A 238 12.79 14.42 -15.05
C ASP A 238 12.69 13.02 -14.43
N VAL A 239 13.09 12.00 -15.20
CA VAL A 239 13.01 10.58 -14.81
C VAL A 239 14.07 10.20 -13.76
N TYR A 240 15.13 10.98 -13.59
CA TYR A 240 16.26 10.62 -12.74
C TYR A 240 16.10 11.16 -11.30
N GLY A 241 15.64 12.40 -11.16
CA GLY A 241 15.51 13.07 -9.88
C GLY A 241 16.76 12.93 -9.00
N PRO A 242 16.61 12.74 -7.67
CA PRO A 242 17.75 12.56 -6.76
C PRO A 242 18.68 11.38 -7.09
N THR A 243 18.19 10.35 -7.79
CA THR A 243 19.01 9.17 -8.14
C THR A 243 20.15 9.48 -9.12
N ALA A 244 20.07 10.62 -9.82
CA ALA A 244 21.15 11.08 -10.70
C ALA A 244 22.38 11.59 -9.95
N VAL A 245 22.25 11.97 -8.68
CA VAL A 245 23.29 12.73 -7.96
C VAL A 245 23.63 12.19 -6.59
N ASP A 246 22.71 11.47 -5.94
CA ASP A 246 22.95 10.94 -4.59
C ASP A 246 23.61 9.55 -4.65
N PRO A 247 24.88 9.41 -4.21
CA PRO A 247 25.57 8.12 -4.17
C PRO A 247 25.09 7.23 -3.01
N ASN A 248 24.37 7.77 -2.02
CA ASN A 248 23.95 7.03 -0.84
C ASN A 248 22.67 6.22 -1.04
N ILE A 249 21.99 6.38 -2.17
CA ILE A 249 20.83 5.56 -2.52
C ILE A 249 21.31 4.16 -2.90
N GLN A 250 20.78 3.12 -2.25
CA GLN A 250 21.16 1.73 -2.51
C GLN A 250 20.09 0.94 -3.28
N ALA A 251 18.81 1.28 -3.11
CA ALA A 251 17.73 0.55 -3.76
C ALA A 251 16.73 1.47 -4.47
N LEU A 252 16.15 0.97 -5.56
CA LEU A 252 15.11 1.63 -6.34
C LEU A 252 13.90 0.69 -6.43
N VAL A 253 12.73 1.16 -5.98
CA VAL A 253 11.47 0.45 -6.14
C VAL A 253 10.69 1.02 -7.31
N VAL A 254 10.26 0.16 -8.23
CA VAL A 254 9.52 0.54 -9.43
C VAL A 254 8.31 -0.37 -9.65
N SER A 255 7.28 0.13 -10.31
CA SER A 255 6.26 -0.73 -10.92
C SER A 255 6.74 -1.23 -12.29
N LYS A 256 6.07 -2.25 -12.83
CA LYS A 256 6.24 -2.68 -14.23
C LYS A 256 6.14 -1.53 -15.24
N GLU A 257 5.33 -0.51 -14.96
CA GLU A 257 5.13 0.66 -15.84
C GLU A 257 6.36 1.58 -15.86
N THR A 258 7.18 1.56 -14.81
CA THR A 258 8.34 2.44 -14.62
C THR A 258 9.70 1.76 -14.87
N LEU A 259 9.72 0.52 -15.37
CA LEU A 259 10.95 -0.24 -15.66
C LEU A 259 11.89 0.45 -16.67
N ALA A 260 11.33 1.14 -17.66
CA ALA A 260 12.12 1.93 -18.60
C ALA A 260 12.87 3.07 -17.88
N GLY A 261 12.25 3.68 -16.87
CA GLY A 261 12.87 4.69 -16.02
C GLY A 261 14.02 4.11 -15.19
N ALA A 262 13.81 2.95 -14.56
CA ALA A 262 14.88 2.24 -13.84
C ALA A 262 16.09 1.94 -14.75
N SER A 263 15.82 1.49 -15.98
CA SER A 263 16.87 1.20 -16.97
C SER A 263 17.66 2.47 -17.35
N ALA A 264 16.96 3.61 -17.51
CA ALA A 264 17.59 4.89 -17.80
C ALA A 264 18.45 5.37 -16.62
N ILE A 265 17.97 5.24 -15.38
CA ILE A 265 18.72 5.56 -14.15
C ILE A 265 19.98 4.70 -14.05
N ALA A 266 19.88 3.39 -14.23
CA ALA A 266 21.02 2.47 -14.15
C ALA A 266 22.12 2.84 -15.16
N LYS A 267 21.74 3.13 -16.41
CA LYS A 267 22.67 3.60 -17.45
C LYS A 267 23.33 4.92 -17.05
N PHE A 268 22.54 5.90 -16.59
CA PHE A 268 23.06 7.21 -16.20
C PHE A 268 24.03 7.13 -15.03
N ARG A 269 23.70 6.34 -14.00
CA ARG A 269 24.57 6.14 -12.82
C ARG A 269 25.89 5.49 -13.22
N LYS A 270 25.87 4.50 -14.11
CA LYS A 270 27.09 3.89 -14.67
C LYS A 270 27.96 4.90 -15.41
N GLU A 271 27.38 5.75 -16.25
CA GLU A 271 28.10 6.82 -16.96
C GLU A 271 28.70 7.87 -16.00
N LYS A 272 28.07 8.09 -14.84
CA LYS A 272 28.53 9.02 -13.80
C LYS A 272 29.41 8.40 -12.72
N ASN A 273 29.76 7.12 -12.85
CA ASN A 273 30.50 6.35 -11.84
C ASN A 273 29.83 6.36 -10.45
N LEU A 274 28.49 6.37 -10.41
CA LEU A 274 27.72 6.21 -9.18
C LEU A 274 27.47 4.72 -8.89
N PRO A 275 27.32 4.33 -7.61
CA PRO A 275 26.99 2.95 -7.24
C PRO A 275 25.73 2.44 -7.94
N GLU A 276 25.69 1.17 -8.32
CA GLU A 276 24.48 0.57 -8.89
C GLU A 276 23.36 0.51 -7.84
N LEU A 277 22.11 0.63 -8.29
CA LEU A 277 20.94 0.50 -7.43
C LEU A 277 20.38 -0.91 -7.55
N GLU A 278 20.07 -1.54 -6.42
CA GLU A 278 19.30 -2.77 -6.43
C GLU A 278 17.84 -2.44 -6.78
N CYS A 279 17.34 -3.04 -7.86
CA CYS A 279 16.03 -2.73 -8.41
C CYS A 279 14.98 -3.74 -7.95
N PHE A 280 13.95 -3.26 -7.25
CA PHE A 280 12.83 -4.07 -6.79
C PHE A 280 11.57 -3.72 -7.58
N VAL A 281 10.91 -4.74 -8.13
CA VAL A 281 9.78 -4.56 -9.03
C VAL A 281 8.47 -4.96 -8.35
N ILE A 282 7.49 -4.06 -8.43
CA ILE A 282 6.10 -4.31 -8.08
C ILE A 282 5.35 -4.84 -9.29
N ASP A 283 4.73 -5.99 -9.10
CA ASP A 283 3.97 -6.76 -10.06
C ASP A 283 2.60 -7.15 -9.48
N VAL A 284 1.72 -6.15 -9.37
CA VAL A 284 0.35 -6.32 -8.85
C VAL A 284 -0.45 -7.35 -9.64
N ILE A 285 -0.13 -7.57 -10.92
CA ILE A 285 -0.83 -8.53 -11.80
C ILE A 285 -0.34 -9.95 -11.55
N SER A 286 0.96 -10.15 -11.34
CA SER A 286 1.48 -11.51 -11.12
C SER A 286 1.26 -12.00 -9.69
N ALA A 287 1.26 -11.08 -8.71
CA ALA A 287 1.06 -11.43 -7.31
C ALA A 287 -0.34 -12.02 -7.04
N THR A 288 -1.32 -11.69 -7.86
CA THR A 288 -2.65 -12.32 -7.85
C THR A 288 -2.75 -13.50 -8.84
N SER A 289 -1.82 -13.67 -9.77
CA SER A 289 -1.97 -14.57 -10.95
C SER A 289 -1.81 -16.07 -10.72
N ALA A 290 -1.56 -16.54 -9.51
CA ALA A 290 -1.45 -17.96 -9.23
C ALA A 290 -2.85 -18.60 -9.19
N ASN A 291 -3.40 -18.89 -10.38
CA ASN A 291 -4.71 -19.51 -10.67
C ASN A 291 -5.92 -18.57 -10.68
N LEU A 292 -5.93 -17.59 -11.58
CA LEU A 292 -7.10 -16.74 -11.78
C LEU A 292 -7.97 -17.26 -12.92
N ASP A 293 -9.27 -17.34 -12.67
CA ASP A 293 -10.25 -17.59 -13.71
C ASP A 293 -10.62 -16.28 -14.45
N ALA A 294 -11.60 -16.35 -15.36
CA ALA A 294 -12.01 -15.20 -16.15
C ALA A 294 -12.63 -14.07 -15.30
N GLU A 295 -13.30 -14.43 -14.20
CA GLU A 295 -13.97 -13.50 -13.30
C GLU A 295 -12.93 -12.74 -12.47
N ASP A 296 -11.93 -13.43 -11.95
CA ASP A 296 -10.78 -12.84 -11.25
C ASP A 296 -9.97 -11.89 -12.14
N MET A 297 -9.80 -12.23 -13.42
CA MET A 297 -9.10 -11.37 -14.39
C MET A 297 -9.89 -10.11 -14.72
N GLU A 298 -11.22 -10.17 -14.67
CA GLU A 298 -12.10 -9.01 -14.83
C GLU A 298 -12.07 -8.15 -13.57
N MET A 299 -12.15 -8.75 -12.38
CA MET A 299 -11.94 -8.07 -11.10
C MET A 299 -10.60 -7.33 -11.07
N LEU A 300 -9.51 -7.92 -11.55
CA LEU A 300 -8.20 -7.26 -11.60
C LEU A 300 -8.11 -6.12 -12.61
N ARG A 301 -8.89 -6.20 -13.70
CA ARG A 301 -8.98 -5.09 -14.66
C ARG A 301 -9.79 -3.94 -14.08
N GLU A 302 -10.88 -4.23 -13.39
CA GLU A 302 -11.70 -3.24 -12.70
C GLU A 302 -10.98 -2.63 -11.49
N ALA A 303 -10.21 -3.45 -10.75
CA ALA A 303 -9.41 -3.04 -9.60
C ALA A 303 -8.08 -2.38 -9.97
N LYS A 304 -7.69 -2.36 -11.25
CA LYS A 304 -6.59 -1.53 -11.77
C LYS A 304 -7.03 -0.06 -11.77
N MET A 305 -7.20 0.46 -10.57
CA MET A 305 -7.35 1.87 -10.30
C MET A 305 -6.12 2.59 -10.81
N SER A 306 -6.32 3.36 -11.87
CA SER A 306 -5.36 4.32 -12.38
C SER A 306 -5.85 5.72 -12.04
N SER A 307 -4.93 6.65 -11.86
CA SER A 307 -5.29 8.07 -11.73
C SER A 307 -6.17 8.56 -12.90
N THR A 308 -6.06 7.98 -14.10
CA THR A 308 -6.93 8.31 -15.23
C THR A 308 -8.38 7.92 -14.97
N PHE A 309 -8.62 6.69 -14.53
CA PHE A 309 -9.97 6.23 -14.19
C PHE A 309 -10.60 7.10 -13.10
N ILE A 310 -9.86 7.42 -12.04
CA ILE A 310 -10.37 8.25 -10.94
C ILE A 310 -10.78 9.64 -11.44
N ARG A 311 -9.99 10.25 -12.31
CA ARG A 311 -10.31 11.55 -12.90
C ARG A 311 -11.55 11.48 -13.79
N GLU A 312 -11.69 10.44 -14.61
CA GLU A 312 -12.90 10.20 -15.40
C GLU A 312 -14.13 10.02 -14.51
N TYR A 313 -13.99 9.28 -13.42
CA TYR A 313 -15.04 9.10 -12.41
C TYR A 313 -15.48 10.45 -11.81
N ILE A 314 -14.53 11.25 -11.31
CA ILE A 314 -14.79 12.57 -10.71
C ILE A 314 -15.53 13.48 -11.71
N VAL A 315 -15.06 13.55 -12.95
CA VAL A 315 -15.68 14.35 -14.01
C VAL A 315 -17.09 13.85 -14.32
N SER A 316 -17.29 12.54 -14.47
CA SER A 316 -18.59 11.94 -14.79
C SER A 316 -19.66 12.20 -13.73
N ARG A 317 -19.24 12.37 -12.47
CA ARG A 317 -20.10 12.61 -11.31
C ARG A 317 -20.25 14.09 -10.96
N GLY A 318 -19.56 14.99 -11.65
CA GLY A 318 -19.56 16.41 -11.34
C GLY A 318 -19.00 16.75 -9.95
N LEU A 319 -18.17 15.85 -9.39
CA LEU A 319 -17.55 16.04 -8.08
C LEU A 319 -16.50 17.15 -8.22
N LYS A 320 -16.68 18.25 -7.48
CA LYS A 320 -15.71 19.35 -7.48
C LYS A 320 -14.51 19.01 -6.58
N LYS A 321 -13.39 19.67 -6.84
CA LYS A 321 -12.17 19.64 -6.05
C LYS A 321 -12.50 19.97 -4.59
N ASN A 322 -12.42 18.97 -3.69
CA ASN A 322 -12.28 19.25 -2.28
C ASN A 322 -10.78 19.48 -2.04
N ASP A 323 -10.39 20.75 -2.01
CA ASP A 323 -9.06 21.16 -1.59
C ASP A 323 -8.97 21.04 -0.04
N GLU A 324 -8.89 19.81 0.47
CA GLU A 324 -8.55 19.49 1.87
C GLU A 324 -7.40 18.47 1.94
#